data_AF-A0A3N4PZ19-F1
#
_entry.id   AF-A0A3N4PZ19-F1
#
_cell.length_a   1.000
_cell.length_b   1.000
_cell.length_c   1.000
_cell.angle_alpha   90.00
_cell.angle_beta   90.00
_cell.angle_gamma   90.00
#
_symmetry.space_group_name_H-M   'P 1'
#
loop_
_entity.id
_entity.type
_entity.pdbx_description
1 polymer ?
#
loop_
_entity_poly.entity_id
_entity_poly.type
_entity_poly.pdbx_seq_one_letter_code
_entity_poly.pdbx_strand_id
1 'polypeptide(L)'
;MMKHYFNTNKVLSVTALAIGAITIFFACKKDDKAGADEKRDNQTIAAAQKETEINAVYEDAFGVVLDANSFHTGLNGQVRKAPEAPNTARCRGSVEFYPVDNTTFPKTVVIDFGTGCTDPVGPTRKGKIKIVVSKLFFTTGATATVTFENYFVNDIKVEGTQTLTNLSGTSGFGYSYTVAAGKLTYPDGKVYEYGGTRNLIQKEGSTTPFDIDDDVYELTGNATLKDSSVTATVTINNALVRKLSCAYIGKGILTVTANGHAAKVDYGNGECDNKAILTVGDKTKEITLPR
;
A
#
# COMPACT_ATOMS: atom_id res chain seq x y z
N MET A 1 -56.76 -15.82 -19.77
CA MET A 1 -55.37 -15.33 -19.57
C MET A 1 -55.34 -13.84 -19.88
N MET A 2 -55.38 -12.98 -18.86
CA MET A 2 -55.15 -11.54 -19.04
C MET A 2 -53.64 -11.30 -19.16
N LYS A 3 -53.19 -10.75 -20.29
CA LYS A 3 -51.82 -10.26 -20.46
C LYS A 3 -51.72 -8.89 -19.81
N HIS A 4 -51.01 -8.79 -18.69
CA HIS A 4 -50.59 -7.51 -18.13
C HIS A 4 -49.44 -6.95 -18.97
N TYR A 5 -49.68 -5.84 -19.67
CA TYR A 5 -48.62 -5.08 -20.30
C TYR A 5 -47.97 -4.17 -19.26
N PHE A 6 -46.74 -4.48 -18.87
CA PHE A 6 -45.89 -3.57 -18.10
C PHE A 6 -45.51 -2.39 -19.00
N ASN A 7 -45.99 -1.20 -18.66
CA ASN A 7 -45.71 0.03 -19.39
C ASN A 7 -44.33 0.58 -18.96
N THR A 8 -43.27 0.06 -19.57
CA THR A 8 -41.85 0.32 -19.27
C THR A 8 -41.46 1.80 -19.32
N ASN A 9 -42.16 2.63 -20.10
CA ASN A 9 -41.88 4.07 -20.21
C ASN A 9 -42.16 4.85 -18.92
N LYS A 10 -43.11 4.40 -18.08
CA LYS A 10 -43.40 5.07 -16.80
C LYS A 10 -42.38 4.73 -15.72
N VAL A 11 -41.82 3.52 -15.76
CA VAL A 11 -40.77 3.08 -14.83
C VAL A 11 -39.44 3.80 -15.13
N LEU A 12 -39.05 3.94 -16.40
CA LEU A 12 -37.85 4.69 -16.76
C LEU A 12 -37.92 6.19 -16.39
N SER A 13 -39.11 6.79 -16.50
CA SER A 13 -39.31 8.21 -16.16
C SER A 13 -39.18 8.49 -14.65
N VAL A 14 -39.69 7.60 -13.81
CA VAL A 14 -39.62 7.73 -12.33
C VAL A 14 -38.20 7.44 -11.83
N THR A 15 -37.48 6.52 -12.47
CA THR A 15 -36.09 6.20 -12.08
C THR A 15 -35.10 7.30 -12.50
N ALA A 16 -35.31 7.97 -13.64
CA ALA A 16 -34.49 9.11 -14.06
C ALA A 16 -34.69 10.36 -13.17
N LEU A 17 -35.91 10.57 -12.66
CA LEU A 17 -36.22 11.65 -11.70
C LEU A 17 -35.66 11.38 -10.29
N ALA A 18 -35.49 10.12 -9.89
CA ALA A 18 -34.86 9.76 -8.62
C ALA A 18 -33.33 9.92 -8.64
N ILE A 19 -32.69 9.76 -9.81
CA ILE A 19 -31.23 9.92 -9.97
C ILE A 19 -30.85 11.40 -10.19
N GLY A 20 -31.73 12.20 -10.80
CA GLY A 20 -31.54 13.65 -10.97
C GLY A 20 -31.75 14.50 -9.71
N ALA A 21 -32.32 13.94 -8.64
CA ALA A 21 -32.64 14.66 -7.40
C ALA A 21 -31.50 14.66 -6.35
N ILE A 22 -30.36 14.02 -6.61
CA ILE A 22 -29.20 14.03 -5.69
C ILE A 22 -28.24 15.19 -5.99
N THR A 23 -28.35 15.83 -7.15
CA THR A 23 -27.67 17.08 -7.41
C THR A 23 -28.65 18.21 -7.17
N ILE A 24 -28.58 18.89 -6.02
CA ILE A 24 -28.76 20.35 -5.88
C ILE A 24 -28.93 20.79 -4.39
N PHE A 25 -28.11 21.79 -4.02
CA PHE A 25 -28.13 22.69 -2.84
C PHE A 25 -27.68 22.18 -1.46
N PHE A 26 -26.35 22.20 -1.22
CA PHE A 26 -25.86 22.83 0.01
C PHE A 26 -25.81 24.35 -0.20
N ALA A 27 -26.96 25.00 0.00
CA ALA A 27 -26.97 26.42 0.30
C ALA A 27 -26.42 26.58 1.73
N CYS A 28 -25.13 26.82 1.84
CA CYS A 28 -24.49 27.13 3.12
C CYS A 28 -25.13 28.39 3.70
N LYS A 29 -25.80 28.27 4.86
CA LYS A 29 -25.77 29.36 5.83
C LYS A 29 -24.31 29.50 6.25
N LYS A 30 -23.69 30.60 5.85
CA LYS A 30 -22.31 30.93 6.21
C LYS A 30 -22.28 31.31 7.68
N ASP A 31 -22.18 30.30 8.54
CA ASP A 31 -21.51 30.44 9.83
C ASP A 31 -20.01 30.32 9.54
N ASP A 32 -19.20 31.27 9.99
CA ASP A 32 -17.74 31.29 9.71
C ASP A 32 -17.00 30.04 10.23
N LYS A 33 -17.63 29.25 11.12
CA LYS A 33 -17.15 27.93 11.56
C LYS A 33 -17.35 26.84 10.50
N ALA A 34 -18.43 26.89 9.71
CA ALA A 34 -18.74 25.88 8.70
C ALA A 34 -17.68 25.84 7.58
N GLY A 35 -17.17 27.00 7.15
CA GLY A 35 -16.11 27.07 6.14
C GLY A 35 -14.72 26.62 6.63
N ALA A 36 -14.42 26.85 7.92
CA ALA A 36 -13.17 26.38 8.52
C ALA A 36 -13.16 24.86 8.71
N ASP A 37 -14.28 24.29 9.17
CA ASP A 37 -14.43 22.84 9.32
C ASP A 37 -14.45 22.13 7.96
N GLU A 38 -15.09 22.71 6.93
CA GLU A 38 -15.04 22.17 5.57
C GLU A 38 -13.62 22.16 4.98
N LYS A 39 -12.82 23.21 5.19
CA LYS A 39 -11.41 23.23 4.77
C LYS A 39 -10.60 22.15 5.48
N ARG A 40 -10.80 21.98 6.80
CA ARG A 40 -10.11 20.95 7.60
C ARG A 40 -10.50 19.55 7.16
N ASP A 41 -11.78 19.32 6.86
CA ASP A 41 -12.26 18.06 6.27
C ASP A 41 -11.55 17.78 4.95
N ASN A 42 -11.54 18.73 4.02
CA ASN A 42 -10.94 18.54 2.71
C ASN A 42 -9.43 18.22 2.80
N GLN A 43 -8.71 18.89 3.71
CA GLN A 43 -7.30 18.57 3.98
C GLN A 43 -7.13 17.19 4.59
N THR A 44 -8.02 16.76 5.47
CA THR A 44 -8.00 15.43 6.10
C THR A 44 -8.31 14.32 5.08
N ILE A 45 -9.29 14.56 4.19
CA ILE A 45 -9.60 13.67 3.06
C ILE A 45 -8.38 13.54 2.16
N ALA A 46 -7.75 14.65 1.77
CA ALA A 46 -6.57 14.65 0.92
C ALA A 46 -5.39 13.89 1.58
N ALA A 47 -5.16 14.10 2.88
CA ALA A 47 -4.14 13.36 3.62
C ALA A 47 -4.43 11.85 3.66
N ALA A 48 -5.68 11.45 3.86
CA ALA A 48 -6.07 10.04 3.88
C ALA A 48 -5.93 9.35 2.51
N GLN A 49 -6.26 10.04 1.42
CA GLN A 49 -6.00 9.52 0.07
C GLN A 49 -4.49 9.45 -0.24
N LYS A 50 -3.73 10.44 0.23
CA LYS A 50 -2.28 10.46 0.03
C LYS A 50 -1.56 9.37 0.82
N GLU A 51 -2.06 9.04 2.01
CA GLU A 51 -1.59 7.91 2.81
C GLU A 51 -1.68 6.57 2.06
N THR A 52 -2.81 6.27 1.40
CA THR A 52 -2.95 5.00 0.67
C THR A 52 -1.96 4.90 -0.49
N GLU A 53 -1.69 6.02 -1.17
CA GLU A 53 -0.73 6.12 -2.26
C GLU A 53 0.72 5.99 -1.81
N ILE A 54 1.13 6.75 -0.78
CA ILE A 54 2.49 6.69 -0.25
C ILE A 54 2.79 5.32 0.32
N ASN A 55 1.82 4.72 1.03
CA ASN A 55 1.97 3.37 1.54
C ASN A 55 2.16 2.36 0.39
N ALA A 56 1.42 2.48 -0.71
CA ALA A 56 1.60 1.61 -1.88
C ALA A 56 3.00 1.74 -2.51
N VAL A 57 3.54 2.96 -2.66
CA VAL A 57 4.90 3.19 -3.20
C VAL A 57 5.98 2.53 -2.35
N TYR A 58 5.83 2.63 -1.03
CA TYR A 58 6.78 2.07 -0.08
C TYR A 58 6.65 0.54 0.04
N GLU A 59 5.43 0.01 -0.02
CA GLU A 59 5.15 -1.43 -0.10
C GLU A 59 5.64 -2.03 -1.43
N ASP A 60 5.61 -1.28 -2.53
CA ASP A 60 6.17 -1.72 -3.81
C ASP A 60 7.67 -2.00 -3.68
N ALA A 61 8.43 -1.10 -3.04
CA ALA A 61 9.85 -1.32 -2.78
C ALA A 61 10.08 -2.60 -1.97
N PHE A 62 9.24 -2.88 -0.98
CA PHE A 62 9.30 -4.13 -0.24
C PHE A 62 9.01 -5.35 -1.13
N GLY A 63 7.94 -5.29 -1.93
CA GLY A 63 7.56 -6.38 -2.85
C GLY A 63 8.63 -6.68 -3.89
N VAL A 64 9.29 -5.66 -4.43
CA VAL A 64 10.43 -5.79 -5.36
C VAL A 64 11.61 -6.51 -4.68
N VAL A 65 11.94 -6.16 -3.44
CA VAL A 65 13.03 -6.80 -2.70
C VAL A 65 12.74 -8.27 -2.45
N LEU A 66 11.49 -8.62 -2.11
CA LEU A 66 11.08 -10.01 -1.98
C LEU A 66 11.11 -10.76 -3.32
N ASP A 67 10.66 -10.14 -4.41
CA ASP A 67 10.70 -10.75 -5.75
C ASP A 67 12.13 -11.03 -6.20
N ALA A 68 13.09 -10.13 -5.94
CA ALA A 68 14.51 -10.38 -6.22
C ALA A 68 15.02 -11.70 -5.61
N ASN A 69 14.53 -12.04 -4.41
CA ASN A 69 14.85 -13.31 -3.77
C ASN A 69 14.10 -14.52 -4.37
N SER A 70 13.02 -14.33 -5.12
CA SER A 70 12.29 -15.43 -5.77
C SER A 70 13.02 -15.95 -7.01
N PHE A 71 13.45 -15.02 -7.88
CA PHE A 71 13.97 -15.36 -9.20
C PHE A 71 15.50 -15.42 -9.27
N HIS A 72 16.22 -14.68 -8.42
CA HIS A 72 17.67 -14.59 -8.55
C HIS A 72 18.38 -15.81 -7.97
N THR A 73 19.06 -16.54 -8.84
CA THR A 73 19.70 -17.84 -8.54
C THR A 73 20.74 -17.78 -7.43
N GLY A 74 21.46 -16.65 -7.32
CA GLY A 74 22.46 -16.43 -6.28
C GLY A 74 21.88 -16.01 -4.92
N LEU A 75 20.65 -15.51 -4.87
CA LEU A 75 19.99 -15.10 -3.62
C LEU A 75 19.11 -16.21 -3.03
N ASN A 76 18.41 -16.96 -3.89
CA ASN A 76 17.51 -18.05 -3.48
C ASN A 76 18.25 -19.36 -3.13
N GLY A 77 19.57 -19.39 -3.25
CA GLY A 77 20.42 -20.53 -2.91
C GLY A 77 20.15 -21.80 -3.73
N GLN A 78 19.42 -21.75 -4.84
CA GLN A 78 18.98 -22.89 -5.66
C GLN A 78 18.06 -23.92 -4.97
N VAL A 79 17.80 -23.83 -3.66
CA VAL A 79 17.10 -24.88 -2.89
C VAL A 79 15.64 -24.52 -2.57
N ARG A 80 15.27 -23.24 -2.55
CA ARG A 80 13.89 -22.79 -2.29
C ARG A 80 13.53 -21.66 -3.23
N LYS A 81 12.85 -22.00 -4.32
CA LYS A 81 12.13 -21.01 -5.13
C LYS A 81 10.79 -20.75 -4.44
N ALA A 82 10.44 -19.49 -4.22
CA ALA A 82 9.02 -19.17 -4.11
C ALA A 82 8.37 -19.55 -5.47
N PRO A 83 7.13 -20.04 -5.51
CA PRO A 83 6.45 -20.31 -6.77
C PRO A 83 6.56 -19.12 -7.70
N GLU A 84 6.83 -19.36 -8.98
CA GLU A 84 6.60 -18.30 -9.96
C GLU A 84 5.10 -18.03 -9.96
N ALA A 85 4.69 -16.90 -9.38
CA ALA A 85 3.29 -16.48 -9.45
C ALA A 85 2.94 -16.35 -10.95
N PRO A 86 2.02 -17.18 -11.47
CA PRO A 86 1.70 -17.18 -12.88
C PRO A 86 1.23 -15.77 -13.25
N ASN A 87 1.88 -15.17 -14.25
CA ASN A 87 1.52 -13.86 -14.80
C ASN A 87 2.03 -12.60 -14.06
N THR A 88 3.13 -12.69 -13.30
CA THR A 88 3.82 -11.51 -12.73
C THR A 88 5.18 -11.27 -13.38
N ALA A 89 5.23 -11.15 -14.71
CA ALA A 89 6.40 -10.54 -15.31
C ALA A 89 6.54 -9.14 -14.69
N ARG A 90 7.49 -8.94 -13.78
CA ARG A 90 7.83 -7.62 -13.23
C ARG A 90 9.06 -7.12 -13.97
N CYS A 91 9.23 -5.82 -14.04
CA CYS A 91 10.56 -5.31 -14.25
C CYS A 91 11.42 -5.70 -13.04
N ARG A 92 12.44 -6.51 -13.30
CA ARG A 92 13.32 -7.08 -12.28
C ARG A 92 14.61 -6.29 -12.05
N GLY A 93 14.96 -5.38 -12.96
CA GLY A 93 16.27 -4.72 -12.99
C GLY A 93 17.42 -5.73 -13.13
N SER A 94 18.67 -5.25 -13.07
CA SER A 94 19.83 -6.10 -12.83
C SER A 94 20.09 -6.23 -11.33
N VAL A 95 20.41 -7.44 -10.88
CA VAL A 95 20.65 -7.73 -9.45
C VAL A 95 22.12 -8.06 -9.25
N GLU A 96 22.76 -7.34 -8.33
CA GLU A 96 24.11 -7.62 -7.84
C GLU A 96 24.08 -7.87 -6.34
N PHE A 97 24.93 -8.75 -5.84
CA PHE A 97 25.02 -8.98 -4.40
C PHE A 97 26.44 -9.33 -3.95
N TYR A 98 26.74 -9.01 -2.69
CA TYR A 98 28.04 -9.22 -2.07
C TYR A 98 27.88 -9.46 -0.55
N PRO A 99 28.65 -10.36 0.08
CA PRO A 99 29.56 -11.33 -0.53
C PRO A 99 28.84 -12.41 -1.36
N VAL A 100 29.49 -12.88 -2.43
CA VAL A 100 28.98 -13.91 -3.36
C VAL A 100 29.19 -15.32 -2.79
N ASP A 101 28.63 -15.55 -1.61
CA ASP A 101 28.60 -16.85 -0.93
C ASP A 101 27.25 -17.03 -0.23
N ASN A 102 27.00 -18.16 0.42
CA ASN A 102 25.73 -18.41 1.13
C ASN A 102 25.82 -18.27 2.66
N THR A 103 27.00 -17.93 3.20
CA THR A 103 27.30 -18.07 4.64
C THR A 103 27.70 -16.77 5.31
N THR A 104 28.25 -15.83 4.56
CA THR A 104 28.79 -14.57 5.07
C THR A 104 27.71 -13.50 5.05
N PHE A 105 27.53 -12.86 6.20
CA PHE A 105 26.63 -11.75 6.42
C PHE A 105 27.36 -10.61 7.15
N PRO A 106 26.95 -9.34 6.97
CA PRO A 106 25.79 -8.89 6.20
C PRO A 106 25.96 -9.06 4.68
N LYS A 107 24.85 -9.28 3.97
CA LYS A 107 24.79 -9.27 2.50
C LYS A 107 24.26 -7.94 2.00
N THR A 108 24.98 -7.32 1.08
CA THR A 108 24.51 -6.18 0.31
C THR A 108 23.93 -6.69 -1.00
N VAL A 109 22.71 -6.31 -1.33
CA VAL A 109 22.04 -6.55 -2.60
C VAL A 109 21.75 -5.20 -3.24
N VAL A 110 22.00 -5.06 -4.54
CA VAL A 110 21.66 -3.88 -5.33
C VAL A 110 20.77 -4.32 -6.47
N ILE A 111 19.61 -3.70 -6.58
CA ILE A 111 18.69 -3.87 -7.71
C ILE A 111 18.76 -2.57 -8.52
N ASP A 112 19.20 -2.64 -9.77
CA ASP A 112 19.38 -1.49 -10.67
C ASP A 112 18.40 -1.56 -11.84
N PHE A 113 17.48 -0.60 -11.89
CA PHE A 113 16.49 -0.45 -12.94
C PHE A 113 16.98 0.43 -14.11
N GLY A 114 18.21 0.93 -14.03
CA GLY A 114 18.82 1.79 -15.05
C GLY A 114 17.98 3.05 -15.32
N THR A 115 17.81 3.36 -16.61
CA THR A 115 17.00 4.50 -17.08
C THR A 115 15.50 4.30 -16.92
N GLY A 116 15.06 3.05 -16.70
CA GLY A 116 13.70 2.73 -16.35
C GLY A 116 13.14 1.52 -17.07
N CYS A 117 12.13 0.92 -16.46
CA CYS A 117 11.42 -0.24 -16.97
C CYS A 117 10.04 -0.35 -16.32
N THR A 118 9.11 -1.01 -17.01
CA THR A 118 7.69 -1.00 -16.66
C THR A 118 7.17 -2.42 -16.49
N ASP A 119 6.42 -2.65 -15.41
CA ASP A 119 5.65 -3.89 -15.27
C ASP A 119 4.55 -3.94 -16.36
N PRO A 120 4.25 -5.09 -16.98
CA PRO A 120 3.18 -5.23 -17.97
C PRO A 120 1.81 -4.76 -17.46
N VAL A 121 1.57 -4.89 -16.15
CA VAL A 121 0.39 -4.37 -15.46
C VAL A 121 0.82 -3.80 -14.11
N GLY A 122 1.57 -2.71 -14.10
CA GLY A 122 2.05 -2.12 -12.85
C GLY A 122 2.90 -0.86 -13.05
N PRO A 123 3.71 -0.48 -12.04
CA PRO A 123 4.44 0.76 -12.07
C PRO A 123 5.66 0.71 -13.00
N THR A 124 6.15 1.89 -13.35
CA THR A 124 7.47 2.10 -13.95
C THR A 124 8.49 2.44 -12.88
N ARG A 125 9.62 1.73 -12.87
CA ARG A 125 10.72 1.92 -11.92
C ARG A 125 11.97 2.37 -12.65
N LYS A 126 12.77 3.26 -12.05
CA LYS A 126 14.11 3.68 -12.51
C LYS A 126 15.03 3.96 -11.33
N GLY A 127 16.35 3.94 -11.54
CA GLY A 127 17.33 4.09 -10.46
C GLY A 127 17.60 2.80 -9.70
N LYS A 128 18.09 2.90 -8.45
CA LYS A 128 18.56 1.72 -7.70
C LYS A 128 17.98 1.60 -6.30
N ILE A 129 17.78 0.36 -5.88
CA ILE A 129 17.51 -0.01 -4.50
C ILE A 129 18.72 -0.76 -3.95
N LYS A 130 19.22 -0.34 -2.79
CA LYS A 130 20.29 -1.03 -2.06
C LYS A 130 19.75 -1.61 -0.77
N ILE A 131 19.93 -2.91 -0.59
CA ILE A 131 19.47 -3.68 0.57
C ILE A 131 20.66 -4.22 1.32
N VAL A 132 20.69 -4.08 2.65
CA VAL A 132 21.65 -4.73 3.54
C VAL A 132 20.91 -5.71 4.43
N VAL A 133 21.16 -7.00 4.21
CA VAL A 133 20.55 -8.12 4.94
C VAL A 133 21.51 -8.59 6.02
N SER A 134 21.10 -8.59 7.28
CA SER A 134 22.00 -8.86 8.42
C SER A 134 22.31 -10.33 8.69
N LYS A 135 21.41 -11.24 8.31
CA LYS A 135 21.54 -12.70 8.35
C LYS A 135 20.44 -13.33 7.48
N LEU A 136 20.42 -14.65 7.32
CA LEU A 136 19.36 -15.34 6.57
C LEU A 136 17.97 -14.85 7.02
N PHE A 137 17.21 -14.25 6.10
CA PHE A 137 16.05 -13.44 6.46
C PHE A 137 14.90 -14.24 7.09
N PHE A 138 14.84 -15.56 6.88
CA PHE A 138 13.89 -16.44 7.56
C PHE A 138 14.22 -16.66 9.05
N THR A 139 15.38 -16.22 9.51
CA THR A 139 15.78 -16.32 10.92
C THR A 139 15.15 -15.18 11.71
N THR A 140 14.52 -15.49 12.84
CA THR A 140 13.97 -14.49 13.76
C THR A 140 15.00 -13.40 14.10
N GLY A 141 14.57 -12.14 14.04
CA GLY A 141 15.40 -10.96 14.26
C GLY A 141 16.37 -10.64 13.12
N ALA A 142 16.30 -11.34 11.98
CA ALA A 142 17.00 -10.90 10.77
C ALA A 142 16.42 -9.56 10.31
N THR A 143 17.28 -8.72 9.75
CA THR A 143 16.90 -7.40 9.25
C THR A 143 17.29 -7.23 7.79
N ALA A 144 16.48 -6.50 7.04
CA ALA A 144 16.79 -6.01 5.70
C ALA A 144 16.63 -4.49 5.70
N THR A 145 17.73 -3.77 5.54
CA THR A 145 17.75 -2.31 5.49
C THR A 145 17.83 -1.86 4.04
N VAL A 146 16.79 -1.20 3.57
CA VAL A 146 16.59 -0.75 2.20
C VAL A 146 16.81 0.76 2.13
N THR A 147 17.63 1.17 1.16
CA THR A 147 17.93 2.57 0.83
C THR A 147 17.80 2.80 -0.67
N PHE A 148 17.56 4.04 -1.05
CA PHE A 148 17.17 4.41 -2.41
C PHE A 148 18.23 5.33 -3.05
N GLU A 149 18.72 4.98 -4.23
CA GLU A 149 19.69 5.77 -4.99
C GLU A 149 19.08 6.22 -6.32
N ASN A 150 18.67 7.49 -6.39
CA ASN A 150 17.94 8.05 -7.53
C ASN A 150 16.77 7.15 -7.99
N TYR A 151 16.09 6.52 -7.03
CA TYR A 151 15.00 5.59 -7.28
C TYR A 151 13.67 6.34 -7.49
N PHE A 152 12.90 5.91 -8.47
CA PHE A 152 11.58 6.46 -8.75
C PHE A 152 10.57 5.36 -9.04
N VAL A 153 9.32 5.60 -8.64
CA VAL A 153 8.15 4.79 -8.99
C VAL A 153 7.13 5.73 -9.63
N ASN A 154 6.77 5.50 -10.90
CA ASN A 154 5.86 6.37 -11.66
C ASN A 154 6.25 7.86 -11.59
N ASP A 155 7.55 8.14 -11.78
CA ASP A 155 8.17 9.47 -11.67
C ASP A 155 8.12 10.14 -10.29
N ILE A 156 7.61 9.45 -9.26
CA ILE A 156 7.73 9.88 -7.87
C ILE A 156 9.11 9.48 -7.37
N LYS A 157 9.93 10.45 -6.99
CA LYS A 157 11.25 10.18 -6.37
C LYS A 157 11.02 9.63 -4.96
N VAL A 158 11.65 8.51 -4.65
CA VAL A 158 11.53 7.86 -3.33
C VAL A 158 12.86 7.97 -2.59
N GLU A 159 12.81 8.43 -1.35
CA GLU A 159 13.96 8.67 -0.48
C GLU A 159 13.66 8.18 0.94
N GLY A 160 14.70 7.97 1.74
CA GLY A 160 14.61 7.51 3.13
C GLY A 160 15.16 6.11 3.33
N THR A 161 14.90 5.54 4.51
CA THR A 161 15.37 4.21 4.90
C THR A 161 14.19 3.35 5.31
N GLN A 162 14.04 2.21 4.66
CA GLN A 162 13.04 1.21 5.00
C GLN A 162 13.74 0.03 5.69
N THR A 163 13.31 -0.34 6.88
CA THR A 163 13.89 -1.47 7.65
C THR A 163 12.82 -2.51 7.88
N LEU A 164 13.10 -3.72 7.42
CA LEU A 164 12.30 -4.89 7.73
C LEU A 164 12.97 -5.72 8.80
N THR A 165 12.18 -6.23 9.73
CA THR A 165 12.65 -7.17 10.75
C THR A 165 11.79 -8.40 10.74
N ASN A 166 12.40 -9.58 10.61
CA ASN A 166 11.71 -10.84 10.77
C ASN A 166 11.30 -11.02 12.24
N LEU A 167 10.00 -11.12 12.47
CA LEU A 167 9.39 -11.35 13.79
C LEU A 167 8.79 -12.77 13.90
N SER A 168 9.07 -13.64 12.92
CA SER A 168 8.58 -15.00 12.90
C SER A 168 9.03 -15.75 14.15
N GLY A 169 8.15 -16.58 14.69
CA GLY A 169 8.41 -17.36 15.89
C GLY A 169 7.50 -18.57 15.97
N THR A 170 7.29 -19.10 17.17
CA THR A 170 6.39 -20.22 17.40
C THR A 170 4.92 -19.90 17.08
N SER A 171 4.55 -18.62 17.08
CA SER A 171 3.20 -18.12 16.78
C SER A 171 2.92 -17.92 15.28
N GLY A 172 3.86 -18.29 14.39
CA GLY A 172 3.73 -18.16 12.94
C GLY A 172 4.71 -17.16 12.32
N PHE A 173 4.54 -16.93 11.02
CA PHE A 173 5.36 -15.97 10.28
C PHE A 173 4.90 -14.53 10.55
N GLY A 174 5.88 -13.63 10.71
CA GLY A 174 5.59 -12.21 10.89
C GLY A 174 6.80 -11.34 10.62
N TYR A 175 6.55 -10.09 10.29
CA TYR A 175 7.60 -9.11 10.09
C TYR A 175 7.12 -7.71 10.46
N SER A 176 8.03 -6.88 10.95
CA SER A 176 7.81 -5.44 11.00
C SER A 176 8.44 -4.77 9.79
N TYR A 177 7.83 -3.66 9.43
CA TYR A 177 8.19 -2.81 8.31
C TYR A 177 8.23 -1.38 8.83
N THR A 178 9.39 -0.74 8.81
CA THR A 178 9.57 0.63 9.32
C THR A 178 10.12 1.54 8.24
N VAL A 179 9.53 2.72 8.05
CA VAL A 179 10.10 3.80 7.24
C VAL A 179 10.62 4.89 8.16
N ALA A 180 11.90 5.23 8.01
CA ALA A 180 12.56 6.31 8.71
C ALA A 180 13.04 7.37 7.71
N ALA A 181 12.79 8.65 8.02
CA ALA A 181 13.13 9.79 7.17
C ALA A 181 12.65 9.60 5.71
N GLY A 182 11.48 8.99 5.54
CA GLY A 182 10.87 8.78 4.24
C GLY A 182 10.53 10.11 3.61
N LYS A 183 10.79 10.23 2.31
CA LYS A 183 10.44 11.43 1.55
C LYS A 183 10.08 11.06 0.12
N LEU A 184 8.95 11.57 -0.35
CA LEU A 184 8.52 11.44 -1.74
C LEU A 184 8.49 12.81 -2.39
N THR A 185 9.09 12.92 -3.58
CA THR A 185 9.03 14.14 -4.41
C THR A 185 8.27 13.83 -5.69
N TYR A 186 7.15 14.52 -5.89
CA TYR A 186 6.25 14.33 -7.02
C TYR A 186 6.69 15.13 -8.26
N PRO A 187 6.21 14.76 -9.46
CA PRO A 187 6.54 15.49 -10.70
C PRO A 187 6.12 16.97 -10.68
N ASP A 188 5.09 17.33 -9.91
CA ASP A 188 4.63 18.71 -9.72
C ASP A 188 5.46 19.50 -8.68
N GLY A 189 6.50 18.89 -8.12
CA GLY A 189 7.38 19.46 -7.10
C GLY A 189 6.85 19.35 -5.68
N LYS A 190 5.65 18.79 -5.44
CA LYS A 190 5.17 18.55 -4.08
C LYS A 190 6.04 17.52 -3.37
N VAL A 191 6.27 17.77 -2.09
CA VAL A 191 7.08 16.90 -1.22
C VAL A 191 6.22 16.43 -0.06
N TYR A 192 6.32 15.13 0.22
CA TYR A 192 5.73 14.50 1.40
C TYR A 192 6.81 13.82 2.23
N GLU A 193 6.89 14.15 3.50
CA GLU A 193 7.67 13.45 4.51
C GLU A 193 6.82 12.32 5.11
N TYR A 194 7.41 11.15 5.29
CA TYR A 194 6.73 9.96 5.77
C TYR A 194 7.59 9.17 6.76
N GLY A 195 6.98 8.64 7.80
CA GLY A 195 7.66 7.75 8.72
C GLY A 195 6.68 6.97 9.58
N GLY A 196 6.99 5.73 9.90
CA GLY A 196 6.05 4.87 10.61
C GLY A 196 6.51 3.42 10.68
N THR A 197 5.74 2.62 11.41
CA THR A 197 6.00 1.20 11.58
C THR A 197 4.70 0.43 11.40
N ARG A 198 4.77 -0.61 10.58
CA ARG A 198 3.70 -1.59 10.37
C ARG A 198 4.18 -2.96 10.83
N ASN A 199 3.28 -3.75 11.39
CA ASN A 199 3.53 -5.13 11.78
C ASN A 199 2.58 -6.03 11.01
N LEU A 200 3.14 -7.07 10.40
CA LEU A 200 2.43 -8.04 9.60
C LEU A 200 2.55 -9.40 10.27
N ILE A 201 1.42 -10.09 10.43
CA ILE A 201 1.33 -11.43 11.01
C ILE A 201 0.52 -12.29 10.06
N GLN A 202 1.10 -13.42 9.64
CA GLN A 202 0.39 -14.41 8.83
C GLN A 202 -0.70 -15.09 9.69
N LYS A 203 -1.90 -15.20 9.14
CA LYS A 203 -3.07 -15.84 9.76
C LYS A 203 -3.49 -17.11 9.06
N GLU A 204 -3.27 -17.21 7.75
CA GLU A 204 -3.61 -18.37 6.92
C GLU A 204 -2.43 -18.68 5.97
N GLY A 205 -2.37 -19.91 5.43
CA GLY A 205 -1.30 -20.38 4.53
C GLY A 205 -0.04 -20.97 5.20
N SER A 206 0.08 -20.88 6.54
CA SER A 206 1.28 -21.36 7.25
C SER A 206 1.56 -22.87 7.11
N THR A 207 0.55 -23.68 6.80
CA THR A 207 0.66 -25.14 6.59
C THR A 207 1.10 -25.52 5.18
N THR A 208 1.08 -24.57 4.26
CA THR A 208 1.32 -24.70 2.82
C THR A 208 2.49 -23.79 2.42
N PRO A 209 3.69 -23.93 3.02
CA PRO A 209 4.78 -22.94 2.90
C PRO A 209 5.36 -22.77 1.48
N PHE A 210 4.92 -23.56 0.52
CA PHE A 210 5.28 -23.48 -0.89
C PHE A 210 4.11 -23.02 -1.78
N ASP A 211 2.94 -22.75 -1.23
CA ASP A 211 1.83 -22.09 -1.89
C ASP A 211 1.64 -20.76 -1.17
N ILE A 212 1.97 -19.66 -1.83
CA ILE A 212 1.85 -18.33 -1.23
C ILE A 212 0.52 -17.67 -1.59
N ASP A 213 -0.29 -18.27 -2.45
CA ASP A 213 -1.53 -17.66 -2.95
C ASP A 213 -2.67 -17.79 -1.93
N ASP A 214 -2.56 -18.75 -1.00
CA ASP A 214 -3.47 -18.96 0.14
C ASP A 214 -3.07 -18.17 1.41
N ASP A 215 -1.94 -17.46 1.36
CA ASP A 215 -1.47 -16.67 2.49
C ASP A 215 -2.36 -15.45 2.76
N VAL A 216 -2.73 -15.30 4.02
CA VAL A 216 -3.45 -14.12 4.54
C VAL A 216 -2.67 -13.47 5.66
N TYR A 217 -2.44 -12.17 5.56
CA TYR A 217 -1.74 -11.37 6.56
C TYR A 217 -2.66 -10.34 7.20
N GLU A 218 -2.51 -10.19 8.51
CA GLU A 218 -3.05 -9.05 9.26
C GLU A 218 -1.98 -7.98 9.44
N LEU A 219 -2.34 -6.73 9.18
CA LEU A 219 -1.48 -5.57 9.29
C LEU A 219 -1.99 -4.65 10.39
N THR A 220 -1.10 -4.21 11.26
CA THR A 220 -1.34 -3.17 12.28
C THR A 220 -0.20 -2.15 12.26
N GLY A 221 -0.37 -1.04 12.97
CA GLY A 221 0.71 -0.08 13.17
C GLY A 221 0.28 1.36 12.97
N ASN A 222 1.27 2.21 12.73
CA ASN A 222 1.09 3.64 12.65
C ASN A 222 2.03 4.29 11.62
N ALA A 223 1.72 5.53 11.26
CA ALA A 223 2.60 6.38 10.49
C ALA A 223 2.32 7.86 10.76
N THR A 224 3.24 8.70 10.30
CA THR A 224 3.08 10.14 10.18
C THR A 224 3.35 10.52 8.73
N LEU A 225 2.47 11.33 8.18
CA LEU A 225 2.56 11.93 6.87
C LEU A 225 2.60 13.44 7.04
N LYS A 226 3.49 14.14 6.36
CA LYS A 226 3.58 15.59 6.43
C LYS A 226 3.88 16.20 5.06
N ASP A 227 3.16 17.25 4.71
CA ASP A 227 3.52 18.15 3.61
C ASP A 227 3.65 19.60 4.12
N SER A 228 3.76 20.56 3.20
CA SER A 228 3.86 21.98 3.54
C SER A 228 2.61 22.57 4.21
N SER A 229 1.48 21.86 4.17
CA SER A 229 0.16 22.34 4.57
C SER A 229 -0.47 21.57 5.73
N VAL A 230 -0.13 20.28 5.89
CA VAL A 230 -0.76 19.40 6.87
C VAL A 230 0.25 18.40 7.44
N THR A 231 0.09 18.10 8.73
CA THR A 231 0.68 16.92 9.37
C THR A 231 -0.46 16.00 9.78
N ALA A 232 -0.38 14.75 9.35
CA ALA A 232 -1.38 13.73 9.61
C ALA A 232 -0.73 12.55 10.33
N THR A 233 -1.45 11.97 11.28
CA THR A 233 -1.09 10.73 11.97
C THR A 233 -2.00 9.61 11.52
N VAL A 234 -1.44 8.45 11.30
CA VAL A 234 -2.12 7.28 10.78
C VAL A 234 -2.06 6.18 11.83
N THR A 235 -3.20 5.53 12.07
CA THR A 235 -3.32 4.43 13.03
C THR A 235 -4.21 3.33 12.46
N ILE A 236 -3.74 2.09 12.55
CA ILE A 236 -4.52 0.89 12.26
C ILE A 236 -4.93 0.23 13.58
N ASN A 237 -6.12 0.56 14.08
CA ASN A 237 -6.67 -0.05 15.29
C ASN A 237 -7.42 -1.36 14.99
N ASN A 238 -8.14 -1.40 13.86
CA ASN A 238 -8.74 -2.62 13.35
C ASN A 238 -7.80 -3.17 12.28
N ALA A 239 -7.20 -4.35 12.53
CA ALA A 239 -6.21 -4.93 11.64
C ALA A 239 -6.70 -4.94 10.19
N LEU A 240 -5.86 -4.45 9.29
CA LEU A 240 -6.11 -4.58 7.86
C LEU A 240 -5.80 -6.02 7.45
N VAL A 241 -6.58 -6.58 6.54
CA VAL A 241 -6.36 -7.95 6.05
C VAL A 241 -5.98 -7.90 4.58
N ARG A 242 -4.85 -8.53 4.26
CA ARG A 242 -4.32 -8.65 2.91
C ARG A 242 -4.14 -10.12 2.56
N LYS A 243 -4.76 -10.54 1.46
CA LYS A 243 -4.48 -11.85 0.83
C LYS A 243 -3.35 -11.63 -0.17
N LEU A 244 -2.33 -12.49 -0.22
CA LEU A 244 -1.25 -12.33 -1.22
C LEU A 244 -1.75 -12.53 -2.65
N SER A 245 -2.79 -13.34 -2.84
CA SER A 245 -3.53 -13.47 -4.10
C SER A 245 -4.28 -12.20 -4.53
N CYS A 246 -4.33 -11.16 -3.68
CA CYS A 246 -4.96 -9.89 -4.00
C CYS A 246 -3.94 -8.74 -4.02
N ALA A 247 -4.01 -7.91 -5.06
CA ALA A 247 -3.16 -6.73 -5.17
C ALA A 247 -3.48 -5.66 -4.10
N TYR A 248 -4.70 -5.68 -3.55
CA TYR A 248 -5.22 -4.66 -2.67
C TYR A 248 -5.50 -5.21 -1.26
N ILE A 249 -5.51 -4.31 -0.27
CA ILE A 249 -6.04 -4.61 1.06
C ILE A 249 -7.56 -4.71 0.92
N GLY A 250 -8.15 -5.83 1.33
CA GLY A 250 -9.57 -6.10 1.11
C GLY A 250 -10.46 -5.95 2.33
N LYS A 251 -9.89 -5.71 3.53
CA LYS A 251 -10.67 -5.59 4.78
C LYS A 251 -9.94 -4.81 5.85
N GLY A 252 -10.71 -4.19 6.74
CA GLY A 252 -10.22 -3.48 7.92
C GLY A 252 -10.34 -1.98 7.78
N ILE A 253 -10.00 -1.26 8.85
CA ILE A 253 -10.18 0.19 8.90
C ILE A 253 -8.90 0.89 9.36
N LEU A 254 -8.41 1.78 8.51
CA LEU A 254 -7.34 2.72 8.81
C LEU A 254 -7.94 4.05 9.27
N THR A 255 -7.37 4.66 10.31
CA THR A 255 -7.75 6.02 10.72
C THR A 255 -6.61 6.98 10.45
N VAL A 256 -6.91 8.09 9.76
CA VAL A 256 -5.99 9.20 9.50
C VAL A 256 -6.51 10.43 10.21
N THR A 257 -5.73 10.98 11.12
CA THR A 257 -6.08 12.20 11.87
C THR A 257 -5.24 13.35 11.38
N ALA A 258 -5.88 14.44 10.97
CA ALA A 258 -5.21 15.65 10.50
C ALA A 258 -6.04 16.86 10.92
N ASN A 259 -5.38 17.96 11.29
CA ASN A 259 -6.04 19.22 11.67
C ASN A 259 -7.18 19.04 12.69
N GLY A 260 -7.08 18.08 13.61
CA GLY A 260 -8.10 17.76 14.62
C GLY A 260 -9.34 17.02 14.10
N HIS A 261 -9.37 16.59 12.84
CA HIS A 261 -10.42 15.76 12.25
C HIS A 261 -9.87 14.36 11.97
N ALA A 262 -10.76 13.37 11.90
CA ALA A 262 -10.40 11.98 11.63
C ALA A 262 -11.12 11.48 10.38
N ALA A 263 -10.33 10.99 9.42
CA ALA A 263 -10.79 10.17 8.30
C ALA A 263 -10.67 8.69 8.65
N LYS A 264 -11.71 7.92 8.32
CA LYS A 264 -11.67 6.46 8.30
C LYS A 264 -11.60 6.00 6.86
N VAL A 265 -10.68 5.09 6.55
CA VAL A 265 -10.61 4.39 5.27
C VAL A 265 -10.97 2.93 5.55
N ASP A 266 -12.17 2.54 5.13
CA ASP A 266 -12.71 1.19 5.24
C ASP A 266 -12.45 0.43 3.94
N TYR A 267 -11.64 -0.63 4.03
CA TYR A 267 -11.23 -1.46 2.90
C TYR A 267 -12.26 -2.52 2.52
N GLY A 268 -13.40 -2.59 3.22
CA GLY A 268 -14.47 -3.53 2.92
C GLY A 268 -14.42 -4.80 3.75
N ASN A 269 -14.98 -5.86 3.19
CA ASN A 269 -15.33 -7.11 3.89
C ASN A 269 -14.46 -8.32 3.49
N GLY A 270 -13.49 -8.15 2.59
CA GLY A 270 -12.56 -9.19 2.16
C GLY A 270 -12.63 -9.55 0.67
N GLU A 271 -13.47 -8.87 -0.10
CA GLU A 271 -13.50 -8.95 -1.57
C GLU A 271 -12.19 -8.40 -2.15
N CYS A 272 -11.71 -9.01 -3.24
CA CYS A 272 -10.53 -8.52 -3.94
C CYS A 272 -10.95 -7.51 -5.01
N ASP A 273 -11.12 -6.26 -4.60
CA ASP A 273 -11.32 -5.14 -5.50
C ASP A 273 -10.38 -3.98 -5.14
N ASN A 274 -10.39 -2.94 -5.97
CA ASN A 274 -9.54 -1.77 -5.81
C ASN A 274 -10.29 -0.59 -5.15
N LYS A 275 -11.26 -0.87 -4.27
CA LYS A 275 -12.14 0.15 -3.68
C LYS A 275 -11.97 0.23 -2.17
N ALA A 276 -12.14 1.42 -1.65
CA ALA A 276 -12.31 1.65 -0.21
C ALA A 276 -13.29 2.81 0.01
N ILE A 277 -13.93 2.83 1.18
CA ILE A 277 -14.84 3.89 1.58
C ILE A 277 -14.11 4.81 2.55
N LEU A 278 -13.95 6.07 2.17
CA LEU A 278 -13.37 7.12 2.98
C LEU A 278 -14.50 7.95 3.62
N THR A 279 -14.48 8.07 4.96
CA THR A 279 -15.46 8.85 5.72
C THR A 279 -14.78 9.88 6.63
N VAL A 280 -15.23 11.14 6.57
CA VAL A 280 -14.86 12.24 7.50
C VAL A 280 -16.14 12.93 7.95
N GLY A 281 -16.48 12.84 9.24
CA GLY A 281 -17.74 13.37 9.74
C GLY A 281 -18.94 12.71 9.04
N ASP A 282 -19.78 13.52 8.39
CA ASP A 282 -20.93 13.10 7.58
C ASP A 282 -20.59 12.87 6.09
N LYS A 283 -19.36 13.20 5.67
CA LYS A 283 -18.91 13.08 4.28
C LYS A 283 -18.37 11.68 4.03
N THR A 284 -18.83 11.04 2.97
CA THR A 284 -18.36 9.73 2.53
C THR A 284 -18.02 9.74 1.04
N LYS A 285 -16.96 9.04 0.66
CA LYS A 285 -16.49 8.93 -0.73
C LYS A 285 -15.88 7.55 -0.99
N GLU A 286 -16.26 6.91 -2.09
CA GLU A 286 -15.51 5.76 -2.62
C GLU A 286 -14.20 6.27 -3.23
N ILE A 287 -13.09 5.64 -2.84
CA ILE A 287 -11.77 5.92 -3.40
C ILE A 287 -11.24 4.66 -4.10
N THR A 288 -10.48 4.88 -5.17
CA THR A 288 -9.76 3.81 -5.85
C THR A 288 -8.39 3.63 -5.22
N LEU A 289 -8.06 2.41 -4.83
CA LEU A 289 -6.77 2.04 -4.28
C LEU A 289 -5.72 1.95 -5.39
N PRO A 290 -4.53 2.54 -5.19
CA PRO A 290 -3.42 2.37 -6.11
C PRO A 290 -2.87 0.95 -6.02
N ARG A 291 -2.27 0.50 -7.12
CA ARG A 291 -1.54 -0.77 -7.20
C ARG A 291 -0.06 -0.55 -6.88
#